data_AF-A0AA89AS85-F1
#
_entry.id   AF-A0AA89AS85-F1
#
_cell.length_a   1.000
_cell.length_b   1.000
_cell.length_c   1.000
_cell.angle_alpha   90.00
_cell.angle_beta   90.00
_cell.angle_gamma   90.00
#
_symmetry.space_group_name_H-M   'P 1'
#
loop_
_entity.id
_entity.type
_entity.pdbx_description
1 polymer ?
#
loop_
_entity_poly.entity_id
_entity_poly.type
_entity_poly.pdbx_seq_one_letter_code
_entity_poly.pdbx_strand_id
1 'polypeptide(L)'
;MELAEPIQLITFKREFFSELVYVLHDQSAHKASKPTIQLLINVFPWGHNPIKAVEVGTMFALIDILLETAEKRVCEQCAEGRAELLKHGAGLAVVPKKILRVSQVRPGVRVLLSVSKFSANNSSVVQEMLQLGVVAKLCLVLQVDRGSKTKEKAREILKLHAKSWKNSSCLPMSLLSSYPS
;
A
#
# COMPACT_ATOMS: atom_id res chain seq x y z
N MET A 1 -17.96 -12.67 17.93
CA MET A 1 -18.19 -11.74 16.80
C MET A 1 -18.47 -12.62 15.59
N GLU A 2 -19.75 -12.87 15.33
CA GLU A 2 -20.19 -13.70 14.20
C GLU A 2 -19.71 -13.06 12.89
N LEU A 3 -19.10 -13.86 12.02
CA LEU A 3 -18.81 -13.44 10.65
C LEU A 3 -20.15 -13.25 9.94
N ALA A 4 -20.47 -12.01 9.56
CA ALA A 4 -21.61 -11.73 8.68
C ALA A 4 -21.48 -12.58 7.41
N GLU A 5 -22.58 -13.23 7.02
CA GLU A 5 -22.62 -14.09 5.84
C GLU A 5 -22.26 -13.30 4.56
N PRO A 6 -21.60 -13.94 3.56
CA PRO A 6 -21.08 -13.27 2.37
C PRO A 6 -22.10 -12.43 1.60
N ILE A 7 -23.39 -12.74 1.73
CA ILE A 7 -24.50 -12.07 1.06
C ILE A 7 -24.74 -10.66 1.61
N GLN A 8 -24.46 -10.41 2.90
CA GLN A 8 -24.67 -9.10 3.51
C GLN A 8 -23.55 -8.10 3.18
N LEU A 9 -22.42 -8.55 2.62
CA LEU A 9 -21.27 -7.71 2.31
C LEU A 9 -21.29 -7.10 0.90
N ILE A 10 -22.28 -7.46 0.08
CA ILE A 10 -22.24 -7.25 -1.37
C ILE A 10 -22.49 -5.79 -1.76
N THR A 11 -23.29 -5.02 -0.98
CA THR A 11 -23.64 -3.64 -1.38
C THR A 11 -23.91 -2.71 -0.20
N PHE A 12 -22.85 -2.12 0.37
CA PHE A 12 -23.04 -1.02 1.33
C PHE A 12 -23.39 0.27 0.60
N LYS A 13 -24.14 1.17 1.27
CA LYS A 13 -24.43 2.51 0.75
C LYS A 13 -23.29 3.48 1.05
N ARG A 14 -23.28 4.65 0.42
CA ARG A 14 -22.20 5.64 0.62
C ARG A 14 -22.16 6.19 2.03
N GLU A 15 -23.33 6.34 2.65
CA GLU A 15 -23.49 6.90 3.99
C GLU A 15 -22.73 6.06 5.04
N PHE A 16 -22.71 4.74 4.87
CA PHE A 16 -21.91 3.84 5.69
C PHE A 16 -20.42 4.17 5.64
N PHE A 17 -19.88 4.42 4.44
CA PHE A 17 -18.47 4.78 4.29
C PHE A 17 -18.19 6.19 4.82
N SER A 18 -19.11 7.15 4.64
CA SER A 18 -18.99 8.49 5.23
C SER A 18 -18.94 8.45 6.75
N GLU A 19 -19.75 7.60 7.38
CA GLU A 19 -19.77 7.41 8.83
C GLU A 19 -18.46 6.77 9.32
N LEU A 20 -17.91 5.81 8.57
CA LEU A 20 -16.60 5.24 8.88
C LEU A 20 -15.49 6.30 8.77
N VAL A 21 -15.52 7.18 7.78
CA VAL A 21 -14.57 8.31 7.66
C VAL A 21 -14.67 9.24 8.86
N TYR A 22 -15.88 9.55 9.31
CA TYR A 22 -16.08 10.37 10.50
C TYR A 22 -15.47 9.73 11.76
N VAL A 23 -15.74 8.44 11.97
CA VAL A 23 -15.17 7.66 13.09
C VAL A 23 -13.65 7.56 13.00
N LEU A 24 -13.10 7.47 11.79
CA LEU A 24 -11.67 7.44 11.54
C LEU A 24 -11.00 8.79 11.93
N HIS A 25 -11.65 9.93 11.66
CA HIS A 25 -11.12 11.26 12.00
C HIS A 25 -11.39 11.69 13.45
N ASP A 26 -12.38 11.13 14.14
CA ASP A 26 -12.64 11.41 15.56
C ASP A 26 -11.58 10.72 16.45
N GLN A 27 -10.46 11.42 16.66
CA GLN A 27 -9.22 10.93 17.30
C GLN A 27 -9.33 10.56 18.79
N SER A 28 -10.53 10.47 19.39
CA SER A 28 -10.74 10.16 20.81
C SER A 28 -10.41 8.72 21.20
N ALA A 29 -10.22 7.80 20.23
CA ALA A 29 -9.88 6.42 20.52
C ALA A 29 -8.87 5.85 19.51
N HIS A 30 -7.59 5.95 19.84
CA HIS A 30 -6.54 5.09 19.26
C HIS A 30 -6.86 3.58 19.33
N LYS A 31 -7.88 3.18 20.12
CA LYS A 31 -8.43 1.82 20.23
C LYS A 31 -9.65 1.55 19.32
N ALA A 32 -10.36 2.57 18.83
CA ALA A 32 -11.55 2.42 17.97
C ALA A 32 -11.23 2.31 16.47
N SER A 33 -10.02 2.68 16.05
CA SER A 33 -9.62 2.60 14.63
C SER A 33 -9.48 1.15 14.15
N LYS A 34 -9.04 0.22 15.00
CA LYS A 34 -8.73 -1.16 14.58
C LYS A 34 -9.95 -1.97 14.11
N PRO A 35 -11.08 -2.02 14.84
CA PRO A 35 -12.30 -2.67 14.35
C PRO A 35 -12.81 -2.05 13.05
N THR A 36 -12.77 -0.72 12.95
CA THR A 36 -13.19 0.06 11.78
C THR A 36 -12.33 -0.23 10.56
N ILE A 37 -11.00 -0.26 10.72
CA ILE A 37 -10.05 -0.67 9.67
C ILE A 37 -10.29 -2.13 9.26
N GLN A 38 -10.51 -3.04 10.23
CA GLN A 38 -10.75 -4.45 9.93
C GLN A 38 -12.07 -4.66 9.17
N LEU A 39 -13.10 -3.88 9.51
CA LEU A 39 -14.37 -3.85 8.79
C LEU A 39 -14.17 -3.37 7.36
N LEU A 40 -13.43 -2.27 7.15
CA LEU A 40 -13.08 -1.78 5.82
C LEU A 40 -12.34 -2.86 5.01
N ILE A 41 -11.30 -3.49 5.57
CA ILE A 41 -10.56 -4.58 4.91
C ILE A 41 -11.49 -5.71 4.44
N ASN A 42 -12.51 -6.03 5.23
CA ASN A 42 -13.43 -7.12 4.93
C ASN A 42 -14.51 -6.70 3.92
N VAL A 43 -14.94 -5.44 3.91
CA VAL A 43 -16.05 -4.92 3.08
C VAL A 43 -15.57 -4.44 1.71
N PHE A 44 -14.39 -3.80 1.64
CA PHE A 44 -13.83 -3.23 0.41
C PHE A 44 -13.76 -4.24 -0.75
N PRO A 45 -13.34 -5.50 -0.58
CA PRO A 45 -13.18 -6.42 -1.72
C PRO A 45 -14.48 -6.82 -2.43
N TRP A 46 -15.65 -6.45 -1.91
CA TRP A 46 -16.94 -6.94 -2.41
C TRP A 46 -17.66 -5.89 -3.27
N GLY A 47 -18.15 -6.33 -4.43
CA GLY A 47 -19.03 -5.54 -5.31
C GLY A 47 -18.46 -4.17 -5.68
N HIS A 48 -19.31 -3.15 -5.62
CA HIS A 48 -18.95 -1.75 -5.91
C HIS A 48 -18.57 -0.94 -4.66
N ASN A 49 -18.30 -1.62 -3.54
CA ASN A 49 -17.86 -0.97 -2.31
C ASN A 49 -16.58 -0.14 -2.48
N PRO A 50 -15.56 -0.55 -3.26
CA PRO A 50 -14.38 0.28 -3.50
C PRO A 50 -14.69 1.64 -4.10
N ILE A 51 -15.59 1.67 -5.08
CA ILE A 51 -15.95 2.90 -5.81
C ILE A 51 -16.62 3.87 -4.83
N LYS A 52 -17.63 3.40 -4.11
CA LYS A 52 -18.36 4.19 -3.11
C LYS A 52 -17.46 4.70 -1.98
N ALA A 53 -16.53 3.87 -1.51
CA ALA A 53 -15.61 4.24 -0.45
C ALA A 53 -14.59 5.29 -0.92
N VAL A 54 -14.14 5.21 -2.17
CA VAL A 54 -13.24 6.21 -2.79
C VAL A 54 -13.97 7.54 -2.98
N GLU A 55 -15.21 7.54 -3.47
CA GLU A 55 -16.02 8.75 -3.66
C GLU A 55 -16.15 9.62 -2.40
N VAL A 56 -16.20 8.99 -1.22
CA VAL A 56 -16.35 9.69 0.06
C VAL A 56 -15.02 9.92 0.80
N GLY A 57 -13.88 9.67 0.15
CA GLY A 57 -12.56 9.95 0.74
C GLY A 57 -12.05 8.92 1.75
N THR A 58 -12.69 7.74 1.86
CA THR A 58 -12.28 6.67 2.80
C THR A 58 -10.83 6.27 2.65
N MET A 59 -10.31 6.29 1.41
CA MET A 59 -8.93 5.94 1.12
C MET A 59 -7.94 6.97 1.66
N PHE A 60 -8.26 8.27 1.59
CA PHE A 60 -7.43 9.34 2.14
C PHE A 60 -7.37 9.24 3.66
N ALA A 61 -8.53 9.17 4.33
CA ALA A 61 -8.62 9.01 5.79
C ALA A 61 -7.87 7.76 6.29
N LEU A 62 -7.95 6.66 5.54
CA LEU A 62 -7.21 5.44 5.87
C LEU A 62 -5.70 5.64 5.71
N ILE A 63 -5.22 6.34 4.69
CA ILE A 63 -3.79 6.64 4.50
C ILE A 63 -3.28 7.50 5.66
N ASP A 64 -4.04 8.51 6.10
CA ASP A 64 -3.69 9.37 7.24
C ASP A 64 -3.58 8.58 8.55
N ILE A 65 -4.55 7.70 8.82
CA ILE A 65 -4.49 6.85 10.03
C ILE A 65 -3.39 5.80 9.91
N LEU A 66 -3.07 5.31 8.72
CA LEU A 66 -1.94 4.39 8.52
C LEU A 66 -0.58 5.12 8.61
N LEU A 67 -0.52 6.43 8.42
CA LEU A 67 0.65 7.24 8.73
C LEU A 67 0.85 7.35 10.25
N GLU A 68 -0.24 7.55 11.00
CA GLU A 68 -0.24 7.66 12.45
C GLU A 68 -0.10 6.29 13.16
N THR A 69 -0.65 5.22 12.58
CA THR A 69 -0.73 3.88 13.19
C THR A 69 0.03 2.82 12.39
N ALA A 70 0.65 1.87 13.10
CA ALA A 70 1.45 0.81 12.48
C ALA A 70 0.62 -0.34 11.85
N GLU A 71 -0.71 -0.20 11.71
CA GLU A 71 -1.61 -1.29 11.25
C GLU A 71 -1.87 -1.31 9.73
N LYS A 72 -2.76 -2.19 9.25
CA LYS A 72 -2.63 -3.01 8.01
C LYS A 72 -3.61 -2.66 6.86
N ARG A 73 -3.19 -3.07 5.65
CA ARG A 73 -3.91 -3.39 4.38
C ARG A 73 -4.99 -2.40 3.92
N VAL A 74 -4.59 -1.52 3.02
CA VAL A 74 -5.49 -0.76 2.14
C VAL A 74 -6.01 -1.69 1.02
N CYS A 75 -7.11 -1.37 0.31
CA CYS A 75 -7.43 -2.07 -0.95
C CYS A 75 -6.34 -1.80 -2.01
N GLU A 76 -5.21 -2.50 -1.87
CA GLU A 76 -4.06 -2.44 -2.78
C GLU A 76 -4.41 -3.03 -4.16
N GLN A 77 -5.52 -3.77 -4.27
CA GLN A 77 -5.90 -4.52 -5.47
C GLN A 77 -6.95 -3.81 -6.35
N CYS A 78 -7.68 -2.84 -5.80
CA CYS A 78 -8.67 -2.05 -6.55
C CYS A 78 -7.99 -0.97 -7.42
N ALA A 79 -8.50 -0.68 -8.62
CA ALA A 79 -7.91 0.34 -9.50
C ALA A 79 -8.06 1.75 -8.91
N GLU A 80 -9.23 2.01 -8.35
CA GLU A 80 -9.62 3.26 -7.71
C GLU A 80 -8.77 3.50 -6.46
N GLY A 81 -8.54 2.46 -5.65
CA GLY A 81 -7.69 2.54 -4.46
C GLY A 81 -6.23 2.90 -4.77
N ARG A 82 -5.69 2.43 -5.91
CA ARG A 82 -4.35 2.80 -6.38
C ARG A 82 -4.29 4.25 -6.86
N ALA A 83 -5.29 4.68 -7.63
CA ALA A 83 -5.36 6.06 -8.11
C ALA A 83 -5.37 7.03 -6.93
N GLU A 84 -6.14 6.73 -5.90
CA GLU A 84 -6.29 7.59 -4.72
C GLU A 84 -5.03 7.59 -3.83
N LEU A 85 -4.36 6.45 -3.69
CA LEU A 85 -3.04 6.39 -3.06
C LEU A 85 -2.03 7.32 -3.75
N LEU A 86 -2.05 7.40 -5.08
CA LEU A 86 -1.12 8.24 -5.86
C LEU A 86 -1.53 9.71 -5.88
N LYS A 87 -2.80 10.05 -5.69
CA LYS A 87 -3.25 11.44 -5.51
C LYS A 87 -2.92 11.99 -4.12
N HIS A 88 -2.78 11.12 -3.13
CA HIS A 88 -2.42 11.51 -1.77
C HIS A 88 -0.94 11.93 -1.69
N GLY A 89 -0.65 13.17 -1.28
CA GLY A 89 0.73 13.69 -1.25
C GLY A 89 1.70 12.89 -0.36
N ALA A 90 1.18 12.14 0.60
CA ALA A 90 1.95 11.20 1.43
C ALA A 90 1.77 9.71 1.07
N GLY A 91 0.86 9.36 0.16
CA GLY A 91 0.40 7.99 -0.07
C GLY A 91 1.52 7.06 -0.52
N LEU A 92 2.36 7.50 -1.47
CA LEU A 92 3.52 6.72 -1.89
C LEU A 92 4.64 6.71 -0.84
N ALA A 93 4.78 7.77 -0.03
CA ALA A 93 5.81 7.85 1.02
C ALA A 93 5.57 6.89 2.20
N VAL A 94 4.31 6.53 2.48
CA VAL A 94 3.96 5.61 3.59
C VAL A 94 4.53 4.21 3.36
N VAL A 95 4.43 3.72 2.12
CA VAL A 95 4.67 2.32 1.80
C VAL A 95 6.15 1.92 1.97
N PRO A 96 7.13 2.67 1.43
CA PRO A 96 8.55 2.36 1.57
C PRO A 96 9.02 2.48 3.03
N LYS A 97 8.48 3.42 3.80
CA LYS A 97 8.83 3.63 5.22
C LYS A 97 8.50 2.39 6.07
N LYS A 98 7.50 1.60 5.66
CA LYS A 98 7.08 0.38 6.36
C LYS A 98 7.86 -0.88 5.96
N ILE A 99 8.51 -0.92 4.79
CA ILE A 99 9.19 -2.14 4.26
C ILE A 99 10.38 -2.61 5.11
N LEU A 100 10.99 -1.74 5.92
CA LEU A 100 12.09 -2.12 6.81
C LEU A 100 11.63 -2.54 8.22
N ARG A 101 10.32 -2.46 8.54
CA ARG A 101 9.79 -2.98 9.80
C ARG A 101 9.47 -4.46 9.63
N VAL A 102 10.03 -5.31 10.50
CA VAL A 102 10.09 -6.78 10.33
C VAL A 102 8.73 -7.44 10.09
N SER A 103 7.65 -6.92 10.69
CA SER A 103 6.28 -7.45 10.49
C SER A 103 5.58 -6.96 9.22
N GLN A 104 6.15 -5.97 8.53
CA GLN A 104 5.50 -5.22 7.44
C GLN A 104 6.17 -5.39 6.07
N VAL A 105 7.27 -6.14 6.00
CA VAL A 105 8.01 -6.39 4.74
C VAL A 105 7.11 -7.00 3.67
N ARG A 106 6.45 -8.13 3.97
CA ARG A 106 5.63 -8.86 3.00
C ARG A 106 4.41 -8.05 2.51
N PRO A 107 3.60 -7.40 3.36
CA PRO A 107 2.53 -6.51 2.91
C PRO A 107 3.06 -5.33 2.10
N GLY A 108 4.10 -4.63 2.56
CA GLY A 108 4.66 -3.47 1.86
C GLY A 108 5.16 -3.79 0.45
N VAL A 109 5.82 -4.94 0.26
CA VAL A 109 6.24 -5.40 -1.07
C VAL A 109 5.06 -5.72 -1.99
N ARG A 110 3.92 -6.20 -1.45
CA ARG A 110 2.70 -6.43 -2.26
C ARG A 110 2.06 -5.12 -2.73
N VAL A 111 1.96 -4.12 -1.85
CA VAL A 111 1.50 -2.77 -2.21
C VAL A 111 2.37 -2.22 -3.33
N LEU A 112 3.69 -2.24 -3.14
CA LEU A 112 4.63 -1.70 -4.12
C LEU A 112 4.52 -2.43 -5.45
N LEU A 113 4.39 -3.75 -5.46
CA LEU A 113 4.22 -4.49 -6.71
C LEU A 113 2.94 -4.05 -7.46
N SER A 114 1.85 -3.84 -6.73
CA SER A 114 0.59 -3.36 -7.32
C SER A 114 0.74 -1.97 -7.91
N VAL A 115 1.36 -1.04 -7.17
CA VAL A 115 1.65 0.33 -7.64
C VAL A 115 2.60 0.31 -8.83
N SER A 116 3.70 -0.44 -8.76
CA SER A 116 4.68 -0.56 -9.84
C SER A 116 4.05 -1.07 -11.15
N LYS A 117 3.17 -2.07 -11.08
CA LYS A 117 2.44 -2.56 -12.25
C LYS A 117 1.49 -1.52 -12.83
N PHE A 118 0.78 -0.80 -11.98
CA PHE A 118 -0.16 0.25 -12.40
C PHE A 118 0.55 1.47 -13.00
N SER A 119 1.72 1.80 -12.45
CA SER A 119 2.50 2.99 -12.81
C SER A 119 3.65 2.68 -13.77
N ALA A 120 3.65 1.53 -14.44
CA ALA A 120 4.74 1.11 -15.32
C ALA A 120 5.12 2.16 -16.39
N ASN A 121 4.14 2.92 -16.87
CA ASN A 121 4.32 3.98 -17.87
C ASN A 121 4.31 5.40 -17.29
N ASN A 122 4.20 5.56 -15.97
CA ASN A 122 4.11 6.85 -15.32
C ASN A 122 5.46 7.25 -14.69
N SER A 123 6.23 8.07 -15.42
CA SER A 123 7.60 8.45 -15.05
C SER A 123 7.68 9.23 -13.74
N SER A 124 6.67 10.04 -13.38
CA SER A 124 6.69 10.83 -12.14
C SER A 124 6.63 9.92 -10.92
N VAL A 125 5.75 8.92 -10.92
CA VAL A 125 5.64 7.94 -9.84
C VAL A 125 6.93 7.14 -9.71
N VAL A 126 7.52 6.69 -10.83
CA VAL A 126 8.77 5.92 -10.82
C VAL A 126 9.94 6.74 -10.27
N GLN A 127 9.99 8.05 -10.54
CA GLN A 127 10.98 8.97 -9.96
C GLN A 127 10.74 9.24 -8.48
N GLU A 128 9.49 9.40 -8.06
CA GLU A 128 9.14 9.57 -6.65
C GLU A 128 9.52 8.32 -5.84
N MET A 129 9.23 7.12 -6.35
CA MET A 129 9.69 5.84 -5.74
C MET A 129 11.22 5.81 -5.56
N LEU A 130 11.96 6.33 -6.54
CA LEU A 130 13.41 6.42 -6.48
C LEU A 130 13.85 7.38 -5.36
N GLN A 131 13.28 8.57 -5.29
CA GLN A 131 13.57 9.59 -4.25
C GLN A 131 13.23 9.09 -2.84
N LEU A 132 12.15 8.31 -2.70
CA LEU A 132 11.75 7.67 -1.44
C LEU A 132 12.66 6.49 -1.06
N GLY A 133 13.69 6.19 -1.87
CA GLY A 133 14.66 5.14 -1.62
C GLY A 133 14.05 3.73 -1.68
N VAL A 134 13.03 3.52 -2.51
CA VAL A 134 12.39 2.20 -2.70
C VAL A 134 13.41 1.16 -3.18
N VAL A 135 14.27 1.55 -4.12
CA VAL A 135 15.25 0.66 -4.75
C VAL A 135 16.18 0.05 -3.70
N ALA A 136 16.79 0.90 -2.86
CA ALA A 136 17.67 0.45 -1.79
C ALA A 136 16.95 -0.48 -0.80
N LYS A 137 15.71 -0.16 -0.42
CA LYS A 137 14.92 -1.00 0.49
C LYS A 137 14.59 -2.38 -0.12
N LEU A 138 14.25 -2.44 -1.40
CA LEU A 138 14.02 -3.71 -2.10
C LEU A 138 15.30 -4.55 -2.20
N CYS A 139 16.45 -3.92 -2.48
CA CYS A 139 17.75 -4.60 -2.45
C CYS A 139 18.04 -5.19 -1.06
N LEU A 140 17.76 -4.45 0.02
CA LEU A 140 17.89 -4.96 1.38
C LEU A 140 16.95 -6.14 1.64
N VAL A 141 15.69 -6.09 1.18
CA VAL A 141 14.76 -7.24 1.27
C VAL A 141 15.33 -8.49 0.59
N LEU A 142 16.01 -8.35 -0.55
CA LEU A 142 16.68 -9.48 -1.21
C LEU A 142 17.82 -10.07 -0.38
N GLN A 143 18.51 -9.26 0.41
CA GLN A 143 19.58 -9.72 1.30
C GLN A 143 19.03 -10.40 2.56
N VAL A 144 18.08 -9.77 3.26
CA VAL A 144 17.72 -10.15 4.63
C VAL A 144 16.52 -11.09 4.75
N ASP A 145 15.56 -11.05 3.83
CA ASP A 145 14.36 -11.89 3.92
C ASP A 145 14.75 -13.37 3.70
N ARG A 146 14.10 -14.32 4.37
CA ARG A 146 14.33 -15.77 4.12
C ARG A 146 13.21 -16.42 3.30
N GLY A 147 12.14 -15.69 3.02
CA GLY A 147 10.97 -16.14 2.27
C GLY A 147 11.09 -15.92 0.76
N SER A 148 11.02 -17.02 0.00
CA SER A 148 11.13 -17.00 -1.47
C SER A 148 10.11 -16.08 -2.15
N LYS A 149 8.83 -16.15 -1.75
CA LYS A 149 7.73 -15.39 -2.37
C LYS A 149 7.83 -13.87 -2.22
N THR A 150 8.47 -13.37 -1.15
CA THR A 150 8.67 -11.93 -0.96
C THR A 150 9.83 -11.45 -1.83
N LYS A 151 10.93 -12.21 -1.85
CA LYS A 151 12.09 -11.92 -2.72
C LYS A 151 11.72 -11.91 -4.19
N GLU A 152 10.93 -12.88 -4.65
CA GLU A 152 10.49 -12.97 -6.04
C GLU A 152 9.75 -11.69 -6.47
N LYS A 153 8.79 -11.22 -5.67
CA LYS A 153 8.08 -9.95 -5.93
C LYS A 153 9.01 -8.74 -5.89
N ALA A 154 9.96 -8.71 -4.94
CA ALA A 154 10.96 -7.63 -4.89
C ALA A 154 11.84 -7.61 -6.15
N ARG A 155 12.26 -8.78 -6.67
CA ARG A 155 12.97 -8.88 -7.95
C ARG A 155 12.11 -8.42 -9.11
N GLU A 156 10.83 -8.80 -9.13
CA GLU A 156 9.87 -8.39 -10.17
C GLU A 156 9.77 -6.86 -10.24
N ILE A 157 9.60 -6.18 -9.09
CA ILE A 157 9.55 -4.71 -9.03
C ILE A 157 10.84 -4.07 -9.57
N LEU A 158 12.00 -4.56 -9.12
CA LEU A 158 13.31 -4.04 -9.55
C LEU A 158 13.54 -4.24 -11.05
N LYS A 159 13.07 -5.34 -11.63
CA LYS A 159 13.14 -5.61 -13.07
C LYS A 159 12.19 -4.71 -13.87
N LEU A 160 10.99 -4.48 -13.36
CA LEU A 160 9.97 -3.68 -14.04
C LEU A 160 10.44 -2.25 -14.35
N HIS A 161 11.21 -1.64 -13.44
CA HIS A 161 11.71 -0.27 -13.59
C HIS A 161 13.23 -0.19 -13.79
N ALA A 162 13.87 -1.28 -14.21
CA ALA A 162 15.33 -1.37 -14.30
C ALA A 162 15.97 -0.27 -15.17
N LYS A 163 15.31 0.12 -16.27
CA LYS A 163 15.78 1.21 -17.15
C LYS A 163 15.96 2.54 -16.41
N SER A 164 15.10 2.81 -15.43
CA SER A 164 15.10 4.07 -14.68
C SER A 164 15.95 4.00 -13.40
N TRP A 165 16.16 2.80 -12.84
CA TRP A 165 16.75 2.66 -11.50
C TRP A 165 18.16 2.08 -11.48
N LYS A 166 18.51 1.17 -12.41
CA LYS A 166 19.78 0.38 -12.34
C LYS A 166 21.03 1.24 -12.30
N ASN A 167 21.00 2.41 -12.95
CA ASN A 167 22.12 3.34 -13.05
C ASN A 167 21.87 4.64 -12.26
N SER A 168 20.88 4.66 -11.35
CA SER A 168 20.61 5.87 -10.57
C SER A 168 21.73 6.13 -9.56
N SER A 169 22.09 7.40 -9.38
CA SER A 169 23.04 7.83 -8.35
C SER A 169 22.51 7.63 -6.92
N CYS A 170 21.20 7.44 -6.75
CA CYS A 170 20.55 7.23 -5.47
C CYS A 170 20.75 5.82 -4.89
N LEU A 171 21.35 4.89 -5.64
CA LEU A 171 21.58 3.51 -5.21
C LEU A 171 23.02 3.35 -4.67
N PRO A 172 23.21 3.04 -3.38
CA PRO A 172 24.54 2.79 -2.81
C PRO A 172 25.26 1.65 -3.55
N MET A 173 26.56 1.83 -3.81
CA MET A 173 27.36 0.81 -4.51
C MET A 173 27.32 -0.56 -3.84
N SER A 174 27.22 -0.60 -2.51
CA SER A 174 27.09 -1.85 -1.72
C SER A 174 25.83 -2.66 -2.04
N LEU A 175 24.80 -2.03 -2.61
CA LEU A 175 23.53 -2.68 -2.96
C LEU A 175 23.45 -3.08 -4.44
N LEU A 176 24.39 -2.64 -5.28
CA LEU A 176 24.41 -2.97 -6.71
C LEU A 176 24.51 -4.47 -6.95
N SER A 177 25.30 -5.19 -6.14
CA SER A 177 25.44 -6.64 -6.20
C SER A 177 24.13 -7.40 -5.93
N SER A 178 23.18 -6.77 -5.24
CA SER A 178 21.87 -7.34 -4.93
C SER A 178 20.82 -7.02 -5.99
N TYR A 179 21.11 -6.10 -6.91
CA TYR A 179 20.21 -5.77 -8.01
C TYR A 179 20.10 -6.99 -8.95
N PRO A 180 18.89 -7.45 -9.31
CA PRO A 180 18.75 -8.59 -10.20
C PRO A 180 19.31 -8.28 -11.60
N SER A 181 20.11 -9.22 -12.13
CA SER A 181 20.59 -9.19 -13.50
C SER A 181 19.45 -9.14 -14.52
#